data_AF-A0A103Y5P4-F1
#
_entry.id   AF-A0A103Y5P4-F1
#
_cell.length_a   1.000
_cell.length_b   1.000
_cell.length_c   1.000
_cell.angle_alpha   90.00
_cell.angle_beta   90.00
_cell.angle_gamma   90.00
#
_symmetry.space_group_name_H-M   'P 1'
#
loop_
_entity.id
_entity.type
_entity.pdbx_description
1 polymer ?
#
loop_
_entity_poly.entity_id
_entity_poly.type
_entity_poly.pdbx_seq_one_letter_code
_entity_poly.pdbx_strand_id
1 'polypeptide(L)'
;MECSSSSSSISHFRSVSLPSRLTHPSCAMVHTKINELKEFGNLQVVTAKTIQSGLVRLAELYFCVDELVQSPQTQQALLRHQNGTLVEDALEGSILFLDSCSTLKDLLMLTKEHVQILQSGLRRKGGDSIVISQTANTICKYIKQ
;
A
#
# COMPACT_ATOMS: atom_id res chain seq x y z
N MET A 1 3.29 -1.21 78.67
CA MET A 1 2.81 0.13 78.30
C MET A 1 3.09 0.29 76.82
N GLU A 2 2.02 0.24 76.03
CA GLU A 2 2.02 0.47 74.59
C GLU A 2 2.51 1.88 74.26
N CYS A 3 3.05 2.04 73.05
CA CYS A 3 2.52 3.03 72.11
C CYS A 3 2.99 2.67 70.70
N SER A 4 2.04 2.10 69.95
CA SER A 4 2.08 1.91 68.51
C SER A 4 2.21 3.26 67.79
N SER A 5 2.92 3.29 66.67
CA SER A 5 2.80 4.35 65.67
C SER A 5 2.87 3.73 64.30
N SER A 6 1.68 3.45 63.76
CA SER A 6 1.45 3.00 62.40
C SER A 6 1.67 4.16 61.43
N SER A 7 2.80 4.19 60.73
CA SER A 7 2.96 5.04 59.56
C SER A 7 2.29 4.36 58.36
N SER A 8 1.05 4.73 58.06
CA SER A 8 0.42 4.39 56.78
C SER A 8 1.25 5.01 55.65
N SER A 9 1.97 4.17 54.91
CA SER A 9 2.56 4.55 53.65
C SER A 9 1.42 4.81 52.66
N ILE A 10 1.12 6.09 52.42
CA ILE A 10 0.29 6.52 51.30
C ILE A 10 1.10 6.21 50.04
N SER A 11 0.86 5.06 49.45
CA SER A 11 1.33 4.73 48.11
C SER A 11 0.59 5.64 47.13
N HIS A 12 1.25 6.72 46.70
CA HIS A 12 0.84 7.44 45.51
C HIS A 12 0.91 6.48 44.33
N PHE A 13 -0.24 5.93 43.95
CA PHE A 13 -0.44 5.29 42.66
C PHE A 13 -0.25 6.37 41.59
N ARG A 14 1.00 6.57 41.17
CA ARG A 14 1.29 7.35 39.98
C ARG A 14 0.72 6.58 38.81
N SER A 15 -0.26 7.17 38.15
CA SER A 15 -0.84 6.65 36.92
C SER A 15 0.30 6.34 35.96
N VAL A 16 0.44 5.08 35.59
CA VAL A 16 1.26 4.68 34.46
C VAL A 16 0.56 5.17 33.20
N SER A 17 0.87 6.39 32.77
CA SER A 17 0.63 6.77 31.38
C SER A 17 1.52 5.86 30.54
N LEU A 18 0.95 4.78 30.02
CA LEU A 18 1.55 4.07 28.88
C LEU A 18 1.89 5.16 27.85
N PRO A 19 3.15 5.28 27.39
CA PRO A 19 3.46 6.26 26.38
C PRO A 19 2.67 5.89 25.13
N SER A 20 1.55 6.58 24.91
CA SER A 20 0.64 6.41 23.77
C SER A 20 1.27 6.80 22.43
N ARG A 21 2.58 7.00 22.39
CA ARG A 21 3.33 7.67 21.32
C ARG A 21 4.75 7.15 21.10
N LEU A 22 5.04 5.89 21.44
CA LEU A 22 6.26 5.23 20.93
C LEU A 22 6.01 4.53 19.58
N THR A 23 5.03 4.99 18.80
CA THR A 23 4.90 4.61 17.40
C THR A 23 5.94 5.38 16.60
N HIS A 24 6.92 4.65 16.05
CA HIS A 24 7.93 5.21 15.18
C HIS A 24 7.25 6.01 14.03
N PRO A 25 7.71 7.22 13.69
CA PRO A 25 7.08 8.06 12.66
C PRO A 25 6.80 7.33 11.35
N SER A 26 7.70 6.42 10.93
CA SER A 26 7.49 5.62 9.71
C SER A 26 6.34 4.61 9.84
N CYS A 27 6.08 4.04 11.02
CA CYS A 27 4.95 3.14 11.24
C CYS A 27 3.61 3.88 11.10
N ALA A 28 3.52 5.10 11.64
CA ALA A 28 2.34 5.94 11.46
C ALA A 28 2.14 6.31 9.98
N MET A 29 3.22 6.60 9.26
CA MET A 29 3.19 6.94 7.84
C MET A 29 2.75 5.76 6.96
N VAL A 30 3.27 4.55 7.21
CA VAL A 30 2.83 3.31 6.55
C VAL A 30 1.33 3.09 6.74
N HIS A 31 0.83 3.21 7.96
CA HIS A 31 -0.60 3.01 8.24
C HIS A 31 -1.48 4.04 7.50
N THR A 32 -1.09 5.31 7.47
CA THR A 32 -1.80 6.34 6.70
C THR A 32 -1.83 6.01 5.21
N LYS A 33 -0.69 5.62 4.64
CA LYS A 33 -0.59 5.30 3.20
C LYS A 33 -1.39 4.08 2.79
N ILE A 34 -1.45 3.05 3.65
CA ILE A 34 -2.32 1.88 3.46
C ILE A 34 -3.78 2.31 3.41
N ASN A 35 -4.22 3.19 4.30
CA ASN A 35 -5.60 3.66 4.31
C ASN A 35 -5.93 4.48 3.06
N GLU A 36 -5.03 5.37 2.62
CA GLU A 36 -5.18 6.11 1.36
C GLU A 36 -5.31 5.18 0.14
N LEU A 37 -4.57 4.07 0.12
CA LEU A 37 -4.67 3.06 -0.94
C LEU A 37 -5.95 2.22 -0.86
N LYS A 38 -6.45 1.92 0.34
CA LYS A 38 -7.75 1.26 0.52
C LYS A 38 -8.89 2.13 -0.02
N GLU A 39 -8.88 3.42 0.30
CA GLU A 39 -9.86 4.37 -0.23
C GLU A 39 -9.77 4.46 -1.76
N PHE A 40 -8.57 4.37 -2.33
CA PHE A 40 -8.38 4.28 -3.78
C PHE A 40 -9.00 3.01 -4.38
N GLY A 41 -8.86 1.86 -3.72
CA GLY A 41 -9.47 0.60 -4.14
C GLY A 41 -11.01 0.61 -4.12
N ASN A 42 -11.62 1.51 -3.35
CA ASN A 42 -13.07 1.66 -3.24
C ASN A 42 -13.67 2.60 -4.30
N LEU A 43 -12.85 3.15 -5.22
CA LEU A 43 -13.33 4.05 -6.27
C LEU A 43 -14.22 3.30 -7.28
N GLN A 44 -15.47 3.76 -7.44
CA GLN A 44 -16.39 3.21 -8.45
C GLN A 44 -16.01 3.55 -9.89
N VAL A 45 -15.21 4.60 -10.10
CA VAL A 45 -14.78 5.05 -11.42
C VAL A 45 -13.27 5.14 -11.47
N VAL A 46 -12.67 4.35 -12.34
CA VAL A 46 -11.23 4.34 -12.60
C VAL A 46 -10.93 5.12 -13.87
N THR A 47 -10.07 6.13 -13.78
CA THR A 47 -9.61 6.96 -14.90
C THR A 47 -8.08 6.89 -14.96
N ALA A 48 -7.48 7.25 -16.11
CA ALA A 48 -6.02 7.29 -16.23
C ALA A 48 -5.34 8.14 -15.13
N LYS A 49 -5.97 9.26 -14.73
CA LYS A 49 -5.47 10.14 -13.67
C LYS A 49 -5.55 9.47 -12.29
N THR A 50 -6.63 8.74 -12.01
CA THR A 50 -6.74 8.03 -10.73
C THR A 50 -5.76 6.85 -10.69
N ILE A 51 -5.59 6.10 -11.78
CA ILE A 51 -4.55 5.06 -11.88
C ILE A 51 -3.17 5.63 -11.61
N GLN A 52 -2.80 6.74 -12.26
CA GLN A 52 -1.52 7.41 -12.02
C GLN A 52 -1.36 7.80 -10.55
N SER A 53 -2.39 8.39 -9.93
CA SER A 53 -2.37 8.74 -8.51
C SER A 53 -2.24 7.52 -7.60
N GLY A 54 -2.89 6.40 -7.92
CA GLY A 54 -2.77 5.15 -7.19
C GLY A 54 -1.35 4.59 -7.24
N LEU A 55 -0.72 4.62 -8.42
CA LEU A 55 0.68 4.21 -8.60
C LEU A 55 1.66 5.07 -7.80
N VAL A 56 1.45 6.39 -7.77
CA VAL A 56 2.30 7.29 -6.95
C VAL A 56 2.17 6.94 -5.46
N ARG A 57 0.95 6.76 -4.95
CA ARG A 57 0.73 6.35 -3.56
C ARG A 57 1.34 5.00 -3.23
N LEU A 58 1.32 4.07 -4.18
CA LEU A 58 1.95 2.75 -4.04
C LEU A 58 3.46 2.86 -3.88
N ALA A 59 4.10 3.71 -4.69
CA ALA A 59 5.53 3.98 -4.59
C ALA A 59 5.89 4.67 -3.25
N GLU A 60 5.08 5.62 -2.80
CA GLU A 60 5.25 6.26 -1.50
C GLU A 60 5.13 5.27 -0.34
N LEU A 61 4.13 4.37 -0.37
CA LEU A 61 3.98 3.32 0.63
C LEU A 61 5.22 2.42 0.66
N TYR A 62 5.70 1.99 -0.51
CA TYR A 62 6.90 1.16 -0.61
C TYR A 62 8.11 1.83 0.05
N PHE A 63 8.33 3.12 -0.22
CA PHE A 63 9.39 3.89 0.42
C PHE A 63 9.25 3.94 1.96
N CYS A 64 8.04 4.18 2.46
CA CYS A 64 7.79 4.21 3.92
C CYS A 64 8.05 2.86 4.59
N VAL A 65 7.70 1.76 3.91
CA VAL A 65 7.95 0.39 4.39
C VAL A 65 9.45 0.10 4.37
N ASP A 66 10.15 0.47 3.31
CA ASP A 66 11.61 0.30 3.21
C ASP A 66 12.34 1.03 4.34
N GLU A 67 12.00 2.30 4.60
CA GLU A 67 12.56 3.05 5.74
C GLU A 67 12.25 2.38 7.09
N LEU A 68 11.04 1.84 7.27
CA LEU A 68 10.67 1.13 8.49
C LEU A 68 11.46 -0.17 8.64
N VAL A 69 11.65 -0.95 7.57
CA VAL A 69 12.38 -2.22 7.59
C VAL A 69 13.88 -2.01 7.80
N GLN A 70 14.45 -0.95 7.24
CA GLN A 70 15.86 -0.59 7.43
C GLN A 70 16.17 -0.02 8.83
N SER A 71 15.15 0.38 9.59
CA SER A 71 15.31 0.87 10.97
C SER A 71 15.98 -0.19 11.87
N PRO A 72 17.03 0.16 12.63
CA PRO A 72 17.71 -0.76 13.53
C PRO A 72 16.77 -1.44 14.54
N GLN A 73 15.75 -0.69 15.01
CA GLN A 73 14.75 -1.20 15.94
C GLN A 73 13.90 -2.31 15.30
N THR A 74 13.48 -2.10 14.05
CA THR A 74 12.70 -3.10 13.29
C THR A 74 13.55 -4.33 12.98
N GLN A 75 14.79 -4.14 12.51
CA GLN A 75 15.70 -5.26 12.24
C GLN A 75 15.99 -6.08 13.49
N GLN A 76 16.24 -5.42 14.63
CA GLN A 76 16.47 -6.11 15.89
C GLN A 76 15.22 -6.84 16.39
N ALA A 77 14.03 -6.27 16.20
CA ALA A 77 12.77 -6.93 16.53
C ALA A 77 12.54 -8.17 15.64
N LEU A 78 12.78 -8.07 14.34
CA LEU A 78 12.66 -9.17 13.37
C LEU A 78 13.63 -10.31 13.69
N LEU A 79 14.88 -10.00 14.06
CA LEU A 79 15.88 -11.00 14.45
C LEU A 79 15.53 -11.72 15.75
N ARG A 80 14.80 -11.06 16.65
CA ARG A 80 14.42 -11.64 17.96
C ARG A 80 13.07 -12.36 17.94
N HIS A 81 12.22 -12.10 16.96
CA HIS A 81 10.89 -12.68 16.89
C HIS A 81 10.85 -13.97 16.06
N GLN A 82 10.29 -15.01 16.66
CA GLN A 82 9.73 -16.21 16.00
C GLN A 82 10.65 -16.94 15.00
N ASN A 83 11.96 -17.10 15.28
CA ASN A 83 12.87 -17.90 14.43
C ASN A 83 12.90 -17.51 12.93
N GLY A 84 12.49 -16.29 12.57
CA GLY A 84 12.43 -15.84 11.17
C GLY A 84 11.08 -16.01 10.47
N THR A 85 10.04 -16.58 11.11
CA THR A 85 8.71 -16.72 10.47
C THR A 85 8.11 -15.38 10.06
N LEU A 86 8.27 -14.32 10.88
CA LEU A 86 7.83 -12.97 10.51
C LEU A 86 8.56 -12.40 9.29
N VAL A 87 9.81 -12.81 9.09
CA VAL A 87 10.61 -12.40 7.93
C VAL A 87 10.14 -13.16 6.68
N GLU A 88 9.86 -14.46 6.81
CA GLU A 88 9.28 -15.28 5.75
C GLU A 88 7.91 -14.74 5.30
N ASP A 89 6.99 -14.47 6.24
CA ASP A 89 5.67 -13.89 5.95
C ASP A 89 5.78 -12.53 5.22
N ALA A 90 6.72 -11.68 5.65
CA ALA A 90 6.95 -10.38 5.02
C ALA A 90 7.53 -10.51 3.61
N LEU A 91 8.40 -11.49 3.38
CA LEU A 91 8.94 -11.82 2.06
C LEU A 91 7.84 -12.34 1.12
N GLU A 92 6.98 -13.23 1.60
CA GLU A 92 5.85 -13.73 0.81
C GLU A 92 4.88 -12.60 0.45
N GLY A 93 4.56 -11.70 1.39
CA GLY A 93 3.78 -10.50 1.10
C GLY A 93 4.44 -9.58 0.05
N SER A 94 5.77 -9.47 0.08
CA SER A 94 6.53 -8.67 -0.89
C SER A 94 6.50 -9.29 -2.30
N ILE A 95 6.54 -10.61 -2.41
CA ILE A 95 6.39 -11.33 -3.68
C ILE A 95 5.00 -11.06 -4.27
N LEU A 96 3.93 -11.21 -3.46
CA LEU A 96 2.55 -10.91 -3.90
C LEU A 96 2.39 -9.46 -4.37
N PHE A 97 3.04 -8.51 -3.70
CA PHE A 97 3.06 -7.12 -4.10
C PHE A 97 3.75 -6.91 -5.47
N LEU A 98 4.90 -7.55 -5.69
CA LEU A 98 5.62 -7.50 -6.96
C LEU A 98 4.82 -8.13 -8.10
N ASP A 99 4.16 -9.26 -7.87
CA ASP A 99 3.28 -9.91 -8.86
C ASP A 99 2.11 -9.01 -9.25
N SER A 100 1.53 -8.32 -8.26
CA SER A 100 0.48 -7.32 -8.48
C SER A 100 0.99 -6.16 -9.34
N CYS A 101 2.21 -5.67 -9.07
CA CYS A 101 2.83 -4.61 -9.88
C CYS A 101 3.14 -5.09 -11.31
N SER A 102 3.57 -6.34 -11.49
CA SER A 102 3.78 -6.93 -12.81
C SER A 102 2.48 -6.97 -13.61
N THR A 103 1.39 -7.44 -12.99
CA THR A 103 0.06 -7.45 -13.60
C THR A 103 -0.38 -6.05 -14.03
N LEU A 104 -0.17 -5.05 -13.17
CA LEU A 104 -0.50 -3.65 -13.45
C LEU A 104 0.31 -3.09 -14.63
N LYS A 105 1.60 -3.45 -14.72
CA LYS A 105 2.47 -3.11 -15.85
C LYS A 105 1.97 -3.73 -17.16
N ASP A 106 1.58 -4.99 -17.14
CA ASP A 106 1.07 -5.70 -18.33
C ASP A 106 -0.24 -5.06 -18.82
N LEU A 107 -1.15 -4.71 -17.90
CA LEU A 107 -2.38 -3.96 -18.23
C LEU A 107 -2.09 -2.59 -18.84
N LEU A 108 -1.08 -1.88 -18.33
CA LEU A 108 -0.66 -0.58 -18.89
C LEU A 108 -0.09 -0.74 -20.30
N MET A 109 0.72 -1.77 -20.53
CA MET A 109 1.28 -2.08 -21.85
C MET A 109 0.17 -2.44 -22.86
N LEU A 110 -0.79 -3.28 -22.46
CA LEU A 110 -1.96 -3.62 -23.28
C LEU A 110 -2.77 -2.37 -23.64
N THR A 111 -3.01 -1.50 -22.66
CA THR A 111 -3.73 -0.23 -22.88
C THR A 111 -2.98 0.66 -23.88
N LYS A 112 -1.65 0.74 -23.77
CA LYS A 112 -0.81 1.50 -24.70
C LYS A 112 -0.91 0.96 -26.12
N GLU A 113 -0.86 -0.35 -26.31
CA GLU A 113 -1.03 -1.00 -27.61
C GLU A 113 -2.39 -0.66 -28.21
N HIS A 114 -3.47 -0.79 -27.43
CA HIS A 114 -4.81 -0.46 -27.89
C HIS A 114 -4.95 1.01 -28.31
N VAL A 115 -4.38 1.95 -27.55
CA VAL A 115 -4.34 3.38 -27.93
C VAL A 115 -3.61 3.57 -29.27
N GLN A 116 -2.49 2.88 -29.49
CA GLN A 116 -1.75 2.95 -30.74
C GLN A 116 -2.56 2.38 -31.92
N ILE A 117 -3.27 1.27 -31.73
CA ILE A 117 -4.15 0.69 -32.75
C ILE A 117 -5.23 1.70 -33.14
N LEU A 118 -5.93 2.29 -32.16
CA LEU A 118 -6.96 3.30 -32.38
C LEU A 118 -6.41 4.53 -33.13
N GLN A 119 -5.28 5.07 -32.68
CA GLN A 119 -4.62 6.21 -33.33
C GLN A 119 -4.22 5.88 -34.77
N SER A 120 -3.68 4.69 -35.02
CA SER A 120 -3.26 4.26 -36.36
C SER A 120 -4.46 4.06 -37.29
N GLY A 121 -5.54 3.47 -36.80
CA GLY A 121 -6.78 3.26 -37.56
C GLY A 121 -7.43 4.58 -37.96
N LEU A 122 -7.48 5.55 -37.05
CA LEU A 122 -8.04 6.88 -37.33
C LEU A 122 -7.23 7.67 -38.37
N ARG A 123 -5.90 7.44 -38.43
CA ARG A 123 -4.99 8.18 -39.32
C ARG A 123 -4.97 7.63 -40.76
N ARG A 124 -5.42 6.40 -41.00
CA ARG A 124 -5.53 5.82 -42.35
C ARG A 124 -6.77 6.37 -43.05
N LYS A 125 -6.63 6.86 -44.29
CA LYS A 125 -7.72 7.40 -45.10
C LYS A 125 -8.65 6.25 -45.50
N GLY A 126 -9.76 6.08 -44.79
CA GLY A 126 -10.65 4.92 -44.87
C GLY A 126 -10.59 3.99 -43.65
N GLY A 127 -10.35 4.54 -42.45
CA GLY A 127 -10.07 3.79 -41.22
C GLY A 127 -10.91 2.53 -41.02
N ASP A 128 -10.23 1.44 -40.61
CA ASP A 128 -10.83 0.15 -40.29
C ASP A 128 -11.76 0.28 -39.08
N SER A 129 -12.95 0.84 -39.30
CA SER A 129 -13.96 1.17 -38.28
C SER A 129 -14.30 -0.03 -37.41
N ILE A 130 -14.20 -1.24 -37.97
CA ILE A 130 -14.39 -2.52 -37.28
C ILE A 130 -13.28 -2.75 -36.24
N VAL A 131 -12.01 -2.60 -36.62
CA VAL A 131 -10.86 -2.78 -35.71
C VAL A 131 -10.90 -1.72 -34.61
N ILE A 132 -11.20 -0.47 -34.97
CA ILE A 132 -11.32 0.64 -34.00
C ILE A 132 -12.46 0.38 -33.01
N SER A 133 -13.64 0.00 -33.50
CA SER A 133 -14.81 -0.33 -32.68
C SER A 133 -14.55 -1.54 -31.77
N GLN A 134 -13.92 -2.59 -32.28
CA GLN A 134 -13.57 -3.78 -31.50
C GLN A 134 -12.57 -3.45 -30.39
N THR A 135 -11.49 -2.74 -30.70
CA THR A 135 -10.50 -2.32 -29.70
C THR A 135 -11.12 -1.40 -28.64
N ALA A 136 -11.96 -0.43 -29.03
CA ALA A 136 -12.66 0.45 -28.10
C ALA A 136 -13.63 -0.32 -27.18
N ASN A 137 -14.38 -1.27 -27.72
CA ASN A 137 -15.29 -2.13 -26.94
C ASN A 137 -14.56 -3.02 -25.95
N THR A 138 -13.41 -3.58 -26.35
CA THR A 138 -12.56 -4.39 -25.48
C THR A 138 -12.04 -3.56 -24.31
N ILE A 139 -11.53 -2.34 -24.56
CA ILE A 139 -11.10 -1.42 -23.48
C ILE A 139 -12.27 -1.10 -22.53
N CYS A 140 -13.46 -0.77 -23.07
CA CYS A 140 -14.64 -0.47 -22.26
C CYS A 140 -15.09 -1.64 -21.38
N LYS A 141 -14.86 -2.89 -21.79
CA LYS A 141 -15.15 -4.07 -20.96
C LYS A 141 -14.19 -4.20 -19.78
N TYR A 142 -12.88 -4.00 -20.02
CA TYR A 142 -11.86 -4.07 -18.97
C TYR A 142 -11.94 -2.92 -17.94
N ILE A 143 -12.56 -1.78 -18.29
CA ILE A 143 -12.75 -0.65 -17.38
C ILE A 143 -14.07 -0.74 -16.57
N LYS A 144 -15.04 -1.55 -17.02
CA LYS A 144 -16.37 -1.69 -16.38
C LYS A 144 -16.49 -2.87 -15.41
N GLN A 145 -15.43 -3.65 -15.25
CA GLN A 145 -15.37 -4.78 -14.31
C GLN A 145 -14.62 -4.37 -13.06
#